data_AF-A0A9D5WY22-F1
#
_entry.id   AF-A0A9D5WY22-F1
#
_cell.length_a   1.000
_cell.length_b   1.000
_cell.length_c   1.000
_cell.angle_alpha   90.00
_cell.angle_beta   90.00
_cell.angle_gamma   90.00
#
_symmetry.space_group_name_H-M   'P 1'
#
loop_
_entity.id
_entity.type
_entity.pdbx_description
1 polymer ?
#
loop_
_entity_poly.entity_id
_entity_poly.type
_entity_poly.pdbx_seq_one_letter_code
_entity_poly.pdbx_strand_id
1 'polypeptide(L)'
;MERSEVNEKYVLTLVENSDATLSVRKMDIPSSGVPIAELQAMVENSNRTVYDMSSYFYSVFSPKIKAFAFCYPSEYNSSYIDQRAVPNEISYADYIDGVKEIEKSFNAKHLYSKDTKEALKAKLDKEIEAANKSAKELYFKKASIYIRCLRLSETVKKIKEKGEIKLYSCDIVGFSTYTHPINDDITVELRTNFGYGSAAYFNLAVKYKDIVILPYSYLVHYYYANMKSLMACTRAYRPLRDSWESSINFIADFVNQSVADPKKFIGEYVIREIEEMMKGLRAIMDNPAEVQSRIKDSSLSEIRLSVIRPFNKDEIVMMETMSDELTTLFKAEKITGALLFVESLMQLQEVCGDMSPLIDEILSMNKMVKPEIPPVLNSVRSMIEAFKKEVKIIERQIKFKENRIRYFEQRKEHIQAKMTFAEKIAHDKIFREKNPQYVKLEEELEELNKKLYELHSKILKRERVEERLTVCLKRTENIEDYKKENHASK
;
A
#
# COMPACT_ATOMS: atom_id res chain seq x y z
N MET A 1 -0.89 20.56 4.29
CA MET A 1 -1.09 20.35 2.84
C MET A 1 -2.58 20.20 2.61
N GLU A 2 -3.16 21.06 1.78
CA GLU A 2 -4.51 20.84 1.25
C GLU A 2 -4.52 19.54 0.45
N ARG A 3 -5.59 18.75 0.58
CA ARG A 3 -5.76 17.48 -0.14
C ARG A 3 -5.87 17.79 -1.64
N SER A 4 -5.11 17.11 -2.49
CA SER A 4 -5.24 17.31 -3.93
C SER A 4 -6.62 16.93 -4.43
N GLU A 5 -7.13 17.73 -5.37
CA GLU A 5 -8.47 17.57 -5.96
C GLU A 5 -8.39 16.98 -7.38
N VAL A 6 -7.26 16.36 -7.71
CA VAL A 6 -7.02 15.68 -9.00
C VAL A 6 -8.02 14.54 -9.20
N ASN A 7 -8.63 14.50 -10.38
CA ASN A 7 -9.74 13.65 -10.79
C ASN A 7 -11.02 13.81 -9.94
N GLU A 8 -11.08 14.81 -9.06
CA GLU A 8 -12.30 15.18 -8.33
C GLU A 8 -12.91 16.49 -8.85
N LYS A 9 -12.07 17.51 -9.04
CA LYS A 9 -12.47 18.82 -9.59
C LYS A 9 -11.84 19.12 -10.95
N TYR A 10 -10.68 18.55 -11.24
CA TYR A 10 -9.99 18.73 -12.50
C TYR A 10 -9.18 17.49 -12.87
N VAL A 11 -8.94 17.29 -14.15
CA VAL A 11 -8.01 16.29 -14.67
C VAL A 11 -6.70 17.01 -14.99
N LEU A 12 -5.57 16.49 -14.51
CA LEU A 12 -4.25 16.98 -14.93
C LEU A 12 -3.94 16.42 -16.30
N THR A 13 -3.43 17.28 -17.18
CA THR A 13 -3.11 16.94 -18.57
C THR A 13 -1.72 17.42 -18.91
N LEU A 14 -1.01 16.63 -19.71
CA LEU A 14 0.27 16.98 -20.30
C LEU A 14 0.03 17.34 -21.77
N VAL A 15 0.24 18.61 -22.10
CA VAL A 15 -0.12 19.20 -23.39
C VAL A 15 1.14 19.57 -24.15
N GLU A 16 1.21 19.11 -25.39
CA GLU A 16 2.25 19.50 -26.35
C GLU A 16 1.98 20.92 -26.88
N ASN A 17 2.98 21.78 -26.75
CA ASN A 17 2.99 23.14 -27.27
C ASN A 17 3.49 23.15 -28.72
N SER A 18 3.36 24.30 -29.40
CA SER A 18 3.79 24.46 -30.79
C SER A 18 5.29 24.28 -31.02
N ASP A 19 6.11 24.46 -29.98
CA ASP A 19 7.57 24.27 -30.00
C ASP A 19 8.00 22.86 -29.56
N ALA A 20 7.06 21.90 -29.53
CA ALA A 20 7.24 20.52 -29.06
C ALA A 20 7.61 20.37 -27.57
N THR A 21 7.61 21.47 -26.79
CA THR A 21 7.69 21.38 -25.33
C THR A 21 6.36 20.95 -24.74
N LEU A 22 6.41 20.39 -23.53
CA LEU A 22 5.24 19.96 -22.78
C LEU A 22 4.92 20.92 -21.64
N SER A 23 3.63 21.20 -21.46
CA SER A 23 3.10 21.97 -20.34
C SER A 23 2.05 21.19 -19.56
N VAL A 24 2.04 21.36 -18.25
CA VAL A 24 1.01 20.78 -17.38
C VAL A 24 -0.19 21.73 -17.33
N ARG A 25 -1.38 21.23 -17.67
CA ARG A 25 -2.62 22.01 -17.64
C ARG A 25 -3.69 21.29 -16.82
N LYS A 26 -4.48 22.07 -16.08
CA LYS A 26 -5.67 21.59 -15.37
C LYS A 26 -6.86 21.74 -16.31
N MET A 27 -7.61 20.65 -16.51
CA MET A 27 -8.88 20.67 -17.22
C MET A 27 -10.00 20.45 -16.22
N ASP A 28 -10.78 21.51 -15.97
CA ASP A 28 -11.85 21.48 -14.98
C ASP A 28 -12.93 20.47 -15.35
N ILE A 29 -13.34 19.70 -14.35
CA ILE A 29 -14.51 18.83 -14.42
C ILE A 29 -15.73 19.72 -14.13
N PRO A 30 -16.71 19.81 -15.04
CA PRO A 30 -17.88 20.66 -14.84
C PRO A 30 -18.57 20.39 -13.50
N SER A 31 -18.92 21.47 -12.79
CA SER A 31 -19.57 21.37 -11.49
C SER A 31 -20.87 20.57 -11.58
N SER A 32 -21.04 19.65 -10.63
CA SER A 32 -22.28 18.91 -10.42
C SER A 32 -23.16 19.54 -9.34
N GLY A 33 -22.86 20.78 -8.93
CA GLY A 33 -23.46 21.44 -7.77
C GLY A 33 -24.98 21.56 -7.85
N VAL A 34 -25.51 22.10 -8.96
CA VAL A 34 -26.96 22.34 -9.14
C VAL A 34 -27.77 21.04 -9.02
N PRO A 35 -27.54 19.98 -9.82
CA PRO A 35 -28.38 18.80 -9.72
C PRO A 35 -28.16 18.00 -8.43
N ILE A 36 -26.97 18.06 -7.81
CA ILE A 36 -26.74 17.45 -6.50
C ILE A 36 -27.50 18.22 -5.41
N ALA A 37 -27.53 19.56 -5.47
CA ALA A 37 -28.28 20.37 -4.53
C ALA A 37 -29.79 20.12 -4.61
N GLU A 38 -30.34 19.93 -5.83
CA GLU A 38 -31.74 19.54 -6.02
C GLU A 38 -32.06 18.19 -5.37
N LEU A 39 -31.21 17.16 -5.60
CA LEU A 39 -31.39 15.86 -4.96
C LEU A 39 -31.29 15.97 -3.42
N GLN A 40 -30.36 16.77 -2.89
CA GLN A 40 -30.25 17.02 -1.45
C GLN A 40 -31.50 17.71 -0.90
N ALA A 41 -32.06 18.68 -1.61
CA ALA A 41 -33.31 19.34 -1.21
C ALA A 41 -34.48 18.36 -1.14
N MET A 42 -34.52 17.35 -2.03
CA MET A 42 -35.52 16.27 -1.98
C MET A 42 -35.34 15.35 -0.77
N VAL A 43 -34.11 15.17 -0.24
CA VAL A 43 -33.87 14.39 0.99
C VAL A 43 -34.59 15.05 2.17
N GLU A 44 -34.46 16.36 2.33
CA GLU A 44 -35.03 17.11 3.46
C GLU A 44 -36.54 17.39 3.30
N ASN A 45 -37.07 17.30 2.08
CA ASN A 45 -38.49 17.56 1.82
C ASN A 45 -39.36 16.34 2.20
N SER A 46 -40.19 16.47 3.24
CA SER A 46 -41.11 15.41 3.70
C SER A 46 -42.21 15.07 2.68
N ASN A 47 -42.55 15.99 1.78
CA ASN A 47 -43.53 15.76 0.71
C ASN A 47 -42.93 15.05 -0.52
N ARG A 48 -41.65 14.67 -0.48
CA ARG A 48 -40.98 13.94 -1.55
C ARG A 48 -40.57 12.55 -1.07
N THR A 49 -40.91 11.56 -1.86
CA THR A 49 -40.56 10.15 -1.65
C THR A 49 -39.25 9.80 -2.35
N VAL A 50 -38.67 8.64 -2.01
CA VAL A 50 -37.53 8.09 -2.75
C VAL A 50 -37.89 7.77 -4.22
N TYR A 51 -39.16 7.47 -4.51
CA TYR A 51 -39.68 7.34 -5.88
C TYR A 51 -39.61 8.66 -6.65
N ASP A 52 -40.02 9.78 -6.05
CA ASP A 52 -39.92 11.11 -6.67
C ASP A 52 -38.47 11.45 -7.01
N MET A 53 -37.55 11.17 -6.08
CA MET A 53 -36.11 11.39 -6.26
C MET A 53 -35.55 10.54 -7.40
N SER A 54 -35.95 9.26 -7.49
CA SER A 54 -35.56 8.38 -8.57
C SER A 54 -36.08 8.87 -9.92
N SER A 55 -37.35 9.24 -9.98
CA SER A 55 -37.99 9.74 -11.21
C SER A 55 -37.31 11.01 -11.72
N TYR A 56 -37.01 11.95 -10.82
CA TYR A 56 -36.25 13.15 -11.15
C TYR A 56 -34.86 12.79 -11.70
N PHE A 57 -34.10 11.95 -11.00
CA PHE A 57 -32.76 11.54 -11.44
C PHE A 57 -32.76 10.93 -12.85
N TYR A 58 -33.65 9.98 -13.13
CA TYR A 58 -33.72 9.32 -14.43
C TYR A 58 -34.19 10.26 -15.55
N SER A 59 -35.09 11.21 -15.25
CA SER A 59 -35.51 12.23 -16.21
C SER A 59 -34.39 13.21 -16.60
N VAL A 60 -33.56 13.63 -15.63
CA VAL A 60 -32.49 14.62 -15.85
C VAL A 60 -31.25 13.99 -16.46
N PHE A 61 -30.85 12.81 -16.00
CA PHE A 61 -29.55 12.22 -16.36
C PHE A 61 -29.65 11.15 -17.43
N SER A 62 -30.79 10.46 -17.58
CA SER A 62 -31.01 9.39 -18.56
C SER A 62 -29.78 8.46 -18.70
N PRO A 63 -29.35 7.81 -17.60
CA PRO A 63 -28.03 7.19 -17.48
C PRO A 63 -27.83 6.04 -18.46
N LYS A 64 -26.89 6.21 -19.40
CA LYS A 64 -26.50 5.17 -20.37
C LYS A 64 -25.42 4.23 -19.83
N ILE A 65 -24.52 4.75 -18.99
CA ILE A 65 -23.43 3.99 -18.39
C ILE A 65 -23.93 3.43 -17.06
N LYS A 66 -23.86 2.10 -16.88
CA LYS A 66 -24.39 1.44 -15.68
C LYS A 66 -23.47 1.55 -14.47
N ALA A 67 -22.16 1.60 -14.66
CA ALA A 67 -21.20 1.76 -13.58
C ALA A 67 -19.87 2.32 -14.09
N PHE A 68 -19.13 2.98 -13.19
CA PHE A 68 -17.75 3.39 -13.43
C PHE A 68 -16.79 2.62 -12.52
N ALA A 69 -15.61 2.32 -13.04
CA ALA A 69 -14.51 1.74 -12.30
C ALA A 69 -13.57 2.83 -11.76
N PHE A 70 -14.14 3.88 -11.13
CA PHE A 70 -13.34 4.98 -10.58
C PHE A 70 -13.09 4.86 -9.08
N CYS A 71 -11.92 5.29 -8.58
CA CYS A 71 -11.66 5.25 -7.14
C CYS A 71 -12.50 6.28 -6.39
N TYR A 72 -12.79 7.45 -6.98
CA TYR A 72 -13.63 8.47 -6.35
C TYR A 72 -14.89 7.89 -5.70
N PRO A 73 -15.25 8.24 -4.45
CA PRO A 73 -14.63 9.25 -3.58
C PRO A 73 -13.46 8.73 -2.73
N SER A 74 -13.10 7.47 -2.90
CA SER A 74 -12.01 6.83 -2.18
C SER A 74 -10.64 7.32 -2.70
N GLU A 75 -9.64 7.26 -1.83
CA GLU A 75 -8.24 7.44 -2.20
C GLU A 75 -7.71 6.19 -2.92
N TYR A 76 -6.66 6.33 -3.73
CA TYR A 76 -6.15 5.23 -4.56
C TYR A 76 -5.61 4.02 -3.77
N ASN A 77 -5.20 4.23 -2.52
CA ASN A 77 -4.75 3.20 -1.59
C ASN A 77 -5.86 2.60 -0.71
N SER A 78 -7.13 2.92 -0.97
CA SER A 78 -8.24 2.32 -0.25
C SER A 78 -8.37 0.84 -0.64
N SER A 79 -8.88 0.00 0.26
CA SER A 79 -9.20 -1.40 -0.03
C SER A 79 -10.66 -1.56 -0.43
N TYR A 80 -10.97 -2.54 -1.29
CA TYR A 80 -12.34 -2.95 -1.62
C TYR A 80 -13.21 -1.80 -2.13
N ILE A 81 -12.75 -1.14 -3.20
CA ILE A 81 -13.52 -0.08 -3.84
C ILE A 81 -14.64 -0.70 -4.68
N ASP A 82 -15.87 -0.59 -4.19
CA ASP A 82 -17.07 -1.01 -4.94
C ASP A 82 -17.25 -0.26 -6.26
N GLN A 83 -17.87 -0.90 -7.25
CA GLN A 83 -18.24 -0.23 -8.50
C GLN A 83 -19.13 0.98 -8.26
N ARG A 84 -18.89 2.08 -8.98
CA ARG A 84 -19.68 3.32 -8.90
C ARG A 84 -20.91 3.21 -9.79
N ALA A 85 -21.81 2.32 -9.39
CA ALA A 85 -23.02 1.99 -10.13
C ALA A 85 -24.05 3.13 -10.09
N VAL A 86 -24.82 3.24 -11.17
CA VAL A 86 -26.03 4.04 -11.22
C VAL A 86 -26.99 3.56 -10.11
N PRO A 87 -27.67 4.45 -9.38
CA PRO A 87 -28.72 4.02 -8.46
C PRO A 87 -29.84 3.30 -9.24
N ASN A 88 -30.40 2.24 -8.65
CA ASN A 88 -31.52 1.52 -9.26
C ASN A 88 -32.69 2.47 -9.50
N GLU A 89 -33.37 2.32 -10.63
CA GLU A 89 -34.64 2.98 -10.85
C GLU A 89 -35.68 2.36 -9.92
N ILE A 90 -36.41 3.21 -9.18
CA ILE A 90 -37.48 2.79 -8.28
C ILE A 90 -38.80 3.07 -9.00
N SER A 91 -39.58 2.03 -9.27
CA SER A 91 -40.94 2.21 -9.79
C SER A 91 -41.89 2.61 -8.66
N TYR A 92 -43.04 3.18 -9.02
CA TYR A 92 -44.08 3.49 -8.03
C TYR A 92 -44.58 2.22 -7.32
N ALA A 93 -44.66 1.09 -8.05
CA ALA A 93 -45.04 -0.19 -7.47
C ALA A 93 -44.04 -0.66 -6.40
N ASP A 94 -42.72 -0.60 -6.70
CA ASP A 94 -41.68 -0.98 -5.74
C ASP A 94 -41.72 -0.12 -4.47
N TYR A 95 -41.98 1.18 -4.62
CA TYR A 95 -42.15 2.08 -3.48
C TYR A 95 -43.35 1.69 -2.61
N ILE A 96 -44.51 1.46 -3.23
CA ILE A 96 -45.74 1.06 -2.51
C ILE A 96 -45.57 -0.29 -1.82
N ASP A 97 -44.91 -1.26 -2.46
CA ASP A 97 -44.65 -2.55 -1.84
C ASP A 97 -43.68 -2.44 -0.65
N GLY A 98 -42.68 -1.55 -0.74
CA GLY A 98 -41.85 -1.18 0.41
C GLY A 98 -42.65 -0.60 1.58
N VAL A 99 -43.61 0.30 1.30
CA VAL A 99 -44.51 0.86 2.33
C VAL A 99 -45.36 -0.23 2.96
N LYS A 100 -45.98 -1.12 2.17
CA LYS A 100 -46.80 -2.23 2.69
C LYS A 100 -46.00 -3.18 3.59
N GLU A 101 -44.74 -3.46 3.28
CA GLU A 101 -43.90 -4.30 4.15
C GLU A 101 -43.58 -3.61 5.49
N ILE A 102 -43.40 -2.29 5.50
CA ILE A 102 -43.30 -1.50 6.75
C ILE A 102 -44.61 -1.61 7.53
N GLU A 103 -45.76 -1.37 6.90
CA GLU A 103 -47.08 -1.48 7.54
C GLU A 103 -47.30 -2.87 8.15
N LYS A 104 -46.96 -3.93 7.41
CA LYS A 104 -47.07 -5.32 7.88
C LYS A 104 -46.17 -5.58 9.07
N SER A 105 -44.91 -5.14 9.02
CA SER A 105 -43.96 -5.26 10.14
C SER A 105 -44.44 -4.50 11.38
N PHE A 106 -44.92 -3.27 11.19
CA PHE A 106 -45.48 -2.43 12.24
C PHE A 106 -46.71 -3.07 12.89
N ASN A 107 -47.68 -3.51 12.08
CA ASN A 107 -48.89 -4.15 12.57
C ASN A 107 -48.59 -5.43 13.36
N ALA A 108 -47.60 -6.22 12.92
CA ALA A 108 -47.16 -7.40 13.66
C ALA A 108 -46.53 -7.04 15.02
N LYS A 109 -45.69 -5.99 15.09
CA LYS A 109 -45.08 -5.49 16.34
C LYS A 109 -46.12 -4.94 17.32
N HIS A 110 -47.21 -4.35 16.82
CA HIS A 110 -48.21 -3.65 17.61
C HIS A 110 -49.54 -4.40 17.78
N LEU A 111 -49.60 -5.70 17.43
CA LEU A 111 -50.82 -6.52 17.46
C LEU A 111 -51.56 -6.50 18.81
N TYR A 112 -50.81 -6.42 19.92
CA TYR A 112 -51.35 -6.39 21.29
C TYR A 112 -51.19 -5.02 21.98
N SER A 113 -50.96 -3.95 21.20
CA SER A 113 -50.80 -2.61 21.78
C SER A 113 -52.10 -2.12 22.42
N LYS A 114 -51.97 -1.36 23.52
CA LYS A 114 -53.08 -0.66 24.18
C LYS A 114 -53.31 0.77 23.65
N ASP A 115 -52.48 1.20 22.70
CA ASP A 115 -52.61 2.51 22.06
C ASP A 115 -53.92 2.64 21.28
N THR A 116 -54.42 3.87 21.11
CA THR A 116 -55.57 4.13 20.23
C THR A 116 -55.19 3.94 18.76
N LYS A 117 -56.20 3.73 17.89
CA LYS A 117 -55.98 3.60 16.45
C LYS A 117 -55.29 4.83 15.86
N GLU A 118 -55.67 6.02 16.34
CA GLU A 118 -55.10 7.30 15.91
C GLU A 118 -53.62 7.41 16.34
N ALA A 119 -53.29 6.98 17.56
CA ALA A 119 -51.93 6.96 18.06
C ALA A 119 -51.06 5.95 17.30
N LEU A 120 -51.59 4.78 16.95
CA LEU A 120 -50.90 3.78 16.13
C LEU A 120 -50.68 4.28 14.70
N LYS A 121 -51.67 4.95 14.09
CA LYS A 121 -51.53 5.56 12.77
C LYS A 121 -50.43 6.62 12.76
N ALA A 122 -50.41 7.52 13.74
CA ALA A 122 -49.37 8.54 13.84
C ALA A 122 -47.97 7.96 14.06
N LYS A 123 -47.84 6.81 14.75
CA LYS A 123 -46.57 6.09 14.91
C LYS A 123 -46.13 5.43 13.60
N LEU A 124 -47.06 4.80 12.88
CA LEU A 124 -46.81 4.20 11.56
C LEU A 124 -46.37 5.27 10.54
N ASP A 125 -47.06 6.41 10.48
CA ASP A 125 -46.72 7.52 9.59
C ASP A 125 -45.28 8.00 9.84
N LYS A 126 -44.86 8.08 11.11
CA LYS A 126 -43.47 8.41 11.49
C LYS A 126 -42.46 7.32 11.08
N GLU A 127 -42.81 6.04 11.20
CA GLU A 127 -41.93 4.93 10.78
C GLU A 127 -41.76 4.94 9.25
N ILE A 128 -42.83 5.19 8.49
CA ILE A 128 -42.80 5.37 7.04
C ILE A 128 -41.95 6.59 6.66
N GLU A 129 -42.13 7.73 7.33
CA GLU A 129 -41.35 8.95 7.07
C GLU A 129 -39.86 8.72 7.34
N ALA A 130 -39.50 8.08 8.45
CA ALA A 130 -38.12 7.76 8.81
C ALA A 130 -37.47 6.77 7.81
N ALA A 131 -38.22 5.75 7.40
CA ALA A 131 -37.76 4.79 6.39
C ALA A 131 -37.56 5.47 5.03
N ASN A 132 -38.49 6.32 4.59
CA ASN A 132 -38.38 7.08 3.36
C ASN A 132 -37.19 8.05 3.40
N LYS A 133 -36.95 8.74 4.53
CA LYS A 133 -35.76 9.59 4.71
C LYS A 133 -34.47 8.78 4.56
N SER A 134 -34.39 7.63 5.24
CA SER A 134 -33.22 6.73 5.16
C SER A 134 -32.98 6.22 3.73
N ALA A 135 -34.06 5.86 3.01
CA ALA A 135 -33.97 5.44 1.62
C ALA A 135 -33.50 6.57 0.69
N LYS A 136 -34.00 7.80 0.89
CA LYS A 136 -33.54 9.00 0.17
C LYS A 136 -32.07 9.31 0.42
N GLU A 137 -31.59 9.20 1.66
CA GLU A 137 -30.18 9.41 2.01
C GLU A 137 -29.26 8.40 1.29
N LEU A 138 -29.64 7.12 1.29
CA LEU A 138 -28.89 6.08 0.59
C LEU A 138 -28.89 6.29 -0.93
N TYR A 139 -30.05 6.64 -1.50
CA TYR A 139 -30.19 6.94 -2.92
C TYR A 139 -29.33 8.14 -3.31
N PHE A 140 -29.43 9.24 -2.56
CA PHE A 140 -28.67 10.47 -2.77
C PHE A 140 -27.16 10.21 -2.75
N LYS A 141 -26.66 9.42 -1.79
CA LYS A 141 -25.24 9.06 -1.72
C LYS A 141 -24.76 8.35 -2.99
N LYS A 142 -25.54 7.39 -3.50
CA LYS A 142 -25.21 6.68 -4.77
C LYS A 142 -25.31 7.61 -5.97
N ALA A 143 -26.39 8.37 -6.08
CA ALA A 143 -26.64 9.30 -7.19
C ALA A 143 -25.55 10.38 -7.28
N SER A 144 -25.18 11.01 -6.16
CA SER A 144 -24.17 12.08 -6.13
C SER A 144 -22.78 11.59 -6.56
N ILE A 145 -22.38 10.38 -6.14
CA ILE A 145 -21.14 9.74 -6.60
C ILE A 145 -21.23 9.46 -8.11
N TYR A 146 -22.31 8.83 -8.57
CA TYR A 146 -22.51 8.53 -9.99
C TYR A 146 -22.43 9.78 -10.88
N ILE A 147 -23.09 10.87 -10.50
CA ILE A 147 -23.10 12.13 -11.26
C ILE A 147 -21.68 12.67 -11.43
N ARG A 148 -20.88 12.65 -10.35
CA ARG A 148 -19.48 13.12 -10.40
C ARG A 148 -18.63 12.22 -11.28
N CYS A 149 -18.80 10.90 -11.19
CA CYS A 149 -18.12 9.95 -12.07
C CYS A 149 -18.53 10.15 -13.54
N LEU A 150 -19.79 10.44 -13.83
CA LEU A 150 -20.27 10.76 -15.17
C LEU A 150 -19.58 12.00 -15.71
N ARG A 151 -19.48 13.09 -14.92
CA ARG A 151 -18.76 14.32 -15.35
C ARG A 151 -17.28 14.09 -15.58
N LEU A 152 -16.62 13.32 -14.71
CA LEU A 152 -15.23 12.92 -14.91
C LEU A 152 -15.07 12.14 -16.23
N SER A 153 -15.95 11.16 -16.47
CA SER A 153 -15.92 10.34 -17.69
C SER A 153 -16.13 11.18 -18.96
N GLU A 154 -17.09 12.12 -18.95
CA GLU A 154 -17.32 13.06 -20.04
C GLU A 154 -16.10 13.97 -20.29
N THR A 155 -15.45 14.43 -19.22
CA THR A 155 -14.25 15.27 -19.31
C THR A 155 -13.08 14.49 -19.91
N VAL A 156 -12.85 13.26 -19.45
CA VAL A 156 -11.83 12.36 -20.02
C VAL A 156 -12.12 12.04 -21.48
N LYS A 157 -13.39 11.87 -21.87
CA LYS A 157 -13.75 11.66 -23.28
C LYS A 157 -13.33 12.85 -24.14
N LYS A 158 -13.64 14.09 -23.72
CA LYS A 158 -13.22 15.31 -24.41
C LYS A 158 -11.71 15.47 -24.48
N ILE A 159 -10.99 15.04 -23.44
CA ILE A 159 -9.52 15.04 -23.41
C ILE A 159 -8.97 14.11 -24.50
N LYS A 160 -9.52 12.90 -24.63
CA LYS A 160 -9.08 11.91 -25.64
C LYS A 160 -9.32 12.35 -27.08
N GLU A 161 -10.27 13.27 -27.30
CA GLU A 161 -10.56 13.84 -28.62
C GLU A 161 -9.55 14.93 -29.05
N LYS A 162 -8.67 15.37 -28.13
CA LYS A 162 -7.66 16.41 -28.37
C LYS A 162 -6.29 15.81 -28.65
N GLY A 163 -5.80 16.00 -29.88
CA GLY A 163 -4.51 15.45 -30.33
C GLY A 163 -3.29 16.03 -29.62
N GLU A 164 -3.40 17.26 -29.08
CA GLU A 164 -2.32 17.92 -28.35
C GLU A 164 -2.07 17.35 -26.94
N ILE A 165 -3.01 16.57 -26.39
CA ILE A 165 -2.88 16.00 -25.05
C ILE A 165 -2.19 14.64 -25.13
N LYS A 166 -0.95 14.57 -24.64
CA LYS A 166 -0.14 13.33 -24.68
C LYS A 166 -0.47 12.37 -23.54
N LEU A 167 -0.83 12.90 -22.38
CA LEU A 167 -1.06 12.15 -21.14
C LEU A 167 -2.04 12.89 -20.23
N TYR A 168 -2.79 12.16 -19.41
CA TYR A 168 -3.68 12.75 -18.42
C TYR A 168 -3.80 11.88 -17.16
N SER A 169 -4.18 12.48 -16.04
CA SER A 169 -4.38 11.76 -14.78
C SER A 169 -5.61 10.84 -14.85
N CYS A 170 -5.47 9.61 -14.37
CA CYS A 170 -6.57 8.64 -14.32
C CYS A 170 -6.91 8.23 -12.88
N ASP A 171 -8.17 7.82 -12.69
CA ASP A 171 -8.73 7.42 -11.40
C ASP A 171 -9.31 6.00 -11.49
N ILE A 172 -8.69 5.09 -12.23
CA ILE A 172 -9.27 3.78 -12.54
C ILE A 172 -8.86 2.74 -11.49
N VAL A 173 -9.84 1.99 -10.99
CA VAL A 173 -9.65 0.87 -10.04
C VAL A 173 -9.05 -0.33 -10.77
N GLY A 174 -8.10 -0.98 -10.11
CA GLY A 174 -7.46 -2.21 -10.56
C GLY A 174 -6.23 -2.00 -11.43
N PHE A 175 -5.73 -3.12 -11.96
CA PHE A 175 -4.53 -3.18 -12.77
C PHE A 175 -4.74 -2.41 -14.07
N SER A 176 -3.90 -1.40 -14.30
CA SER A 176 -3.92 -0.64 -15.54
C SER A 176 -2.50 -0.29 -15.95
N THR A 177 -2.24 -0.39 -17.25
CA THR A 177 -1.01 0.06 -17.90
C THR A 177 -1.40 1.05 -18.99
N TYR A 178 -0.85 2.25 -18.93
CA TYR A 178 -1.06 3.29 -19.92
C TYR A 178 0.27 3.62 -20.58
N THR A 179 0.36 3.34 -21.88
CA THR A 179 1.55 3.63 -22.69
C THR A 179 1.28 4.84 -23.55
N HIS A 180 2.10 5.87 -23.37
CA HIS A 180 1.99 7.17 -24.03
C HIS A 180 3.27 7.42 -24.83
N PRO A 181 3.23 7.29 -26.18
CA PRO A 181 4.31 7.79 -27.01
C PRO A 181 4.30 9.32 -26.93
N ILE A 182 5.33 9.88 -26.33
CA ILE A 182 5.42 11.34 -26.13
C ILE A 182 6.00 11.99 -27.38
N ASN A 183 7.12 11.45 -27.87
CA ASN A 183 7.77 11.79 -29.14
C ASN A 183 8.50 10.54 -29.68
N ASP A 184 9.30 10.70 -30.74
CA ASP A 184 10.00 9.60 -31.42
C ASP A 184 11.01 8.87 -30.52
N ASP A 185 11.60 9.56 -29.54
CA ASP A 185 12.59 8.99 -28.63
C ASP A 185 12.01 8.60 -27.27
N ILE A 186 10.91 9.21 -26.83
CA ILE A 186 10.39 9.04 -25.47
C ILE A 186 9.01 8.38 -25.46
N THR A 187 8.94 7.27 -24.74
CA THR A 187 7.67 6.63 -24.36
C THR A 187 7.52 6.62 -22.85
N VAL A 188 6.35 7.01 -22.36
CA VAL A 188 5.99 7.00 -20.94
C VAL A 188 5.00 5.87 -20.67
N GLU A 189 5.28 5.05 -19.67
CA GLU A 189 4.42 3.98 -19.23
C GLU A 189 4.01 4.19 -17.75
N LEU A 190 2.72 4.37 -17.53
CA LEU A 190 2.13 4.49 -16.19
C LEU A 190 1.46 3.16 -15.83
N ARG A 191 1.90 2.54 -14.73
CA ARG A 191 1.33 1.30 -14.21
C ARG A 191 0.69 1.55 -12.86
N THR A 192 -0.58 1.19 -12.70
CA THR A 192 -1.33 1.39 -11.46
C THR A 192 -2.08 0.12 -11.05
N ASN A 193 -2.32 -0.03 -9.75
CA ASN A 193 -3.30 -1.00 -9.23
C ASN A 193 -4.10 -0.38 -8.08
N PHE A 194 -4.90 0.64 -8.40
CA PHE A 194 -5.63 1.39 -7.37
C PHE A 194 -6.78 0.57 -6.80
N GLY A 195 -7.14 0.81 -5.54
CA GLY A 195 -8.23 0.10 -4.85
C GLY A 195 -7.84 -1.21 -4.18
N TYR A 196 -6.53 -1.52 -4.11
CA TYR A 196 -5.97 -2.75 -3.54
C TYR A 196 -5.29 -2.55 -2.18
N GLY A 197 -5.66 -1.50 -1.43
CA GLY A 197 -5.17 -1.31 -0.08
C GLY A 197 -3.66 -1.09 -0.01
N SER A 198 -3.00 -1.84 0.88
CA SER A 198 -1.55 -1.83 1.05
C SER A 198 -0.78 -2.35 -0.17
N ALA A 199 -1.43 -3.05 -1.09
CA ALA A 199 -0.84 -3.56 -2.33
C ALA A 199 -1.02 -2.62 -3.53
N ALA A 200 -1.67 -1.46 -3.34
CA ALA A 200 -1.80 -0.48 -4.40
C ALA A 200 -0.45 0.13 -4.79
N TYR A 201 -0.25 0.40 -6.07
CA TYR A 201 0.97 1.02 -6.58
C TYR A 201 0.68 2.05 -7.67
N PHE A 202 1.64 2.95 -7.86
CA PHE A 202 1.67 3.97 -8.91
C PHE A 202 3.10 4.08 -9.45
N ASN A 203 3.40 3.38 -10.54
CA ASN A 203 4.73 3.32 -11.13
C ASN A 203 4.77 4.09 -12.45
N LEU A 204 5.86 4.83 -12.65
CA LEU A 204 6.19 5.57 -13.86
C LEU A 204 7.48 5.01 -14.45
N ALA A 205 7.41 4.44 -15.63
CA ALA A 205 8.58 4.06 -16.42
C ALA A 205 8.70 5.00 -17.62
N VAL A 206 9.82 5.70 -17.72
CA VAL A 206 10.17 6.49 -18.90
C VAL A 206 11.18 5.69 -19.72
N LYS A 207 10.87 5.47 -20.99
CA LYS A 207 11.75 4.84 -21.96
C LYS A 207 12.33 5.92 -22.86
N TYR A 208 13.64 5.91 -23.03
CA TYR A 208 14.34 6.71 -24.02
C TYR A 208 14.98 5.77 -25.04
N LYS A 209 14.57 5.87 -26.31
CA LYS A 209 14.94 4.96 -27.41
C LYS A 209 14.71 3.49 -27.02
N ASP A 210 13.51 3.21 -26.54
CA ASP A 210 13.05 1.91 -26.03
C ASP A 210 13.77 1.36 -24.78
N ILE A 211 14.76 2.07 -24.24
CA ILE A 211 15.47 1.68 -23.02
C ILE A 211 14.82 2.34 -21.81
N VAL A 212 14.40 1.54 -20.82
CA VAL A 212 13.83 2.06 -19.58
C VAL A 212 14.93 2.76 -18.78
N ILE A 213 14.70 4.03 -18.42
CA ILE A 213 15.61 4.77 -17.55
C ILE A 213 15.35 4.37 -16.09
N LEU A 214 16.34 3.75 -15.45
CA LEU A 214 16.24 3.24 -14.08
C LEU A 214 16.90 4.20 -13.08
N PRO A 215 16.40 4.29 -11.83
CA PRO A 215 17.00 5.11 -10.79
C PRO A 215 18.15 4.34 -10.11
N TYR A 216 19.26 4.15 -10.83
CA TYR A 216 20.41 3.33 -10.39
C TYR A 216 20.94 3.75 -9.00
N SER A 217 20.98 5.05 -8.71
CA SER A 217 21.51 5.58 -7.45
C SER A 217 20.72 5.13 -6.22
N TYR A 218 19.43 4.77 -6.37
CA TYR A 218 18.58 4.36 -5.25
C TYR A 218 19.07 3.08 -4.58
N LEU A 219 19.81 2.23 -5.31
CA LEU A 219 20.42 1.04 -4.75
C LEU A 219 21.34 1.38 -3.57
N VAL A 220 22.10 2.49 -3.67
CA VAL A 220 23.15 2.84 -2.71
C VAL A 220 22.75 3.94 -1.73
N HIS A 221 21.73 4.75 -2.06
CA HIS A 221 21.25 5.83 -1.19
C HIS A 221 20.30 5.37 -0.06
N TYR A 222 19.66 4.21 -0.23
CA TYR A 222 18.64 3.74 0.73
C TYR A 222 19.04 2.42 1.35
N TYR A 223 18.65 2.20 2.62
CA TYR A 223 18.91 0.92 3.28
C TYR A 223 18.17 -0.21 2.56
N TYR A 224 16.85 -0.06 2.39
CA TYR A 224 16.03 -1.00 1.65
C TYR A 224 15.64 -0.43 0.29
N ALA A 225 15.86 -1.25 -0.74
CA ALA A 225 15.59 -0.98 -2.14
C ALA A 225 14.90 -2.21 -2.75
N ASN A 226 13.62 -2.10 -3.10
CA ASN A 226 12.90 -3.19 -3.73
C ASN A 226 13.36 -3.32 -5.19
N MET A 227 14.29 -4.24 -5.42
CA MET A 227 14.91 -4.44 -6.74
C MET A 227 13.89 -4.75 -7.84
N LYS A 228 12.82 -5.50 -7.56
CA LYS A 228 11.78 -5.81 -8.56
C LYS A 228 11.15 -4.53 -9.10
N SER A 229 10.82 -3.62 -8.22
CA SER A 229 10.19 -2.36 -8.62
C SER A 229 11.21 -1.37 -9.19
N LEU A 230 12.44 -1.32 -8.65
CA LEU A 230 13.51 -0.49 -9.21
C LEU A 230 13.86 -0.88 -10.64
N MET A 231 13.87 -2.18 -10.96
CA MET A 231 14.11 -2.68 -12.33
C MET A 231 12.93 -2.42 -13.28
N ALA A 232 11.75 -2.06 -12.76
CA ALA A 232 10.53 -1.97 -13.55
C ALA A 232 10.11 -0.53 -13.86
N CYS A 233 10.66 0.48 -13.19
CA CYS A 233 10.21 1.86 -13.32
C CYS A 233 11.28 2.90 -12.96
N THR A 234 11.16 4.08 -13.57
CA THR A 234 11.99 5.26 -13.30
C THR A 234 11.66 5.86 -11.95
N ARG A 235 10.35 5.93 -11.59
CA ARG A 235 9.85 6.39 -10.30
C ARG A 235 8.63 5.59 -9.88
N ALA A 236 8.49 5.34 -8.59
CA ALA A 236 7.34 4.64 -8.02
C ALA A 236 6.69 5.48 -6.93
N TYR A 237 5.65 6.22 -7.27
CA TYR A 237 4.96 7.12 -6.36
C TYR A 237 4.06 6.36 -5.38
N ARG A 238 3.73 6.99 -4.25
CA ARG A 238 2.62 6.52 -3.42
C ARG A 238 1.32 6.61 -4.21
N PRO A 239 0.42 5.63 -4.09
CA PRO A 239 -0.91 5.67 -4.71
C PRO A 239 -1.80 6.67 -3.95
N LEU A 240 -1.63 7.96 -4.25
CA LEU A 240 -2.38 9.08 -3.71
C LEU A 240 -2.70 10.06 -4.85
N ARG A 241 -3.83 10.77 -4.79
CA ARG A 241 -4.20 11.81 -5.78
C ARG A 241 -3.10 12.85 -5.97
N ASP A 242 -2.51 13.34 -4.88
CA ASP A 242 -1.43 14.33 -4.88
C ASP A 242 -0.20 13.88 -5.69
N SER A 243 0.03 12.56 -5.83
CA SER A 243 1.17 12.03 -6.59
C SER A 243 1.11 12.31 -8.08
N TRP A 244 -0.09 12.59 -8.64
CA TRP A 244 -0.23 12.92 -10.06
C TRP A 244 0.50 14.19 -10.45
N GLU A 245 0.50 15.21 -9.58
CA GLU A 245 1.18 16.48 -9.86
C GLU A 245 2.69 16.27 -9.93
N SER A 246 3.26 15.56 -8.96
CA SER A 246 4.68 15.19 -8.98
C SER A 246 5.07 14.25 -10.12
N SER A 247 4.15 13.40 -10.57
CA SER A 247 4.37 12.50 -11.72
C SER A 247 4.38 13.27 -13.04
N ILE A 248 3.36 14.07 -13.30
CA ILE A 248 3.20 14.78 -14.57
C ILE A 248 4.22 15.91 -14.72
N ASN A 249 4.52 16.65 -13.64
CA ASN A 249 5.57 17.67 -13.68
C ASN A 249 6.94 17.06 -13.98
N PHE A 250 7.27 15.92 -13.36
CA PHE A 250 8.52 15.22 -13.67
C PHE A 250 8.59 14.81 -15.14
N ILE A 251 7.50 14.29 -15.72
CA ILE A 251 7.48 13.92 -17.15
C ILE A 251 7.68 15.15 -18.03
N ALA A 252 7.01 16.26 -17.72
CA ALA A 252 7.16 17.52 -18.47
C ALA A 252 8.62 18.01 -18.44
N ASP A 253 9.20 18.11 -17.24
CA ASP A 253 10.58 18.57 -17.06
C ASP A 253 11.58 17.66 -17.76
N PHE A 254 11.38 16.34 -17.67
CA PHE A 254 12.23 15.33 -18.28
C PHE A 254 12.24 15.44 -19.81
N VAL A 255 11.05 15.53 -20.42
CA VAL A 255 10.91 15.63 -21.89
C VAL A 255 11.41 16.98 -22.40
N ASN A 256 11.11 18.07 -21.71
CA ASN A 256 11.56 19.40 -22.13
C ASN A 256 13.09 19.48 -22.14
N GLN A 257 13.74 18.85 -21.16
CA GLN A 257 15.21 18.80 -21.13
C GLN A 257 15.80 17.91 -22.23
N SER A 258 15.16 16.78 -22.55
CA SER A 258 15.61 15.95 -23.67
C SER A 258 15.46 16.64 -25.02
N VAL A 259 14.41 17.46 -25.19
CA VAL A 259 14.20 18.24 -26.43
C VAL A 259 15.22 19.38 -26.54
N ALA A 260 15.51 20.05 -25.43
CA ALA A 260 16.41 21.21 -25.41
C ALA A 260 17.88 20.84 -25.68
N ASP A 261 18.40 19.79 -25.03
CA ASP A 261 19.76 19.29 -25.24
C ASP A 261 19.84 17.79 -24.93
N PRO A 262 19.68 16.91 -25.94
CA PRO A 262 19.70 15.47 -25.75
C PRO A 262 20.98 14.94 -25.09
N LYS A 263 22.15 15.55 -25.39
CA LYS A 263 23.43 15.10 -24.83
C LYS A 263 23.54 15.44 -23.36
N LYS A 264 23.21 16.67 -23.00
CA LYS A 264 23.21 17.11 -21.61
C LYS A 264 22.17 16.32 -20.78
N PHE A 265 21.00 16.09 -21.35
CA PHE A 265 19.96 15.27 -20.73
C PHE A 265 20.45 13.85 -20.40
N ILE A 266 21.10 13.16 -21.34
CA ILE A 266 21.68 11.82 -21.09
C ILE A 266 22.74 11.88 -19.97
N GLY A 267 23.59 12.91 -19.98
CA GLY A 267 24.57 13.13 -18.91
C GLY A 267 23.92 13.29 -17.54
N GLU A 268 22.88 14.10 -17.42
CA GLU A 268 22.26 14.46 -16.14
C GLU A 268 21.27 13.41 -15.60
N TYR A 269 20.52 12.73 -16.47
CA TYR A 269 19.43 11.83 -16.03
C TYR A 269 19.77 10.34 -16.12
N VAL A 270 20.80 9.96 -16.89
CA VAL A 270 21.18 8.56 -17.07
C VAL A 270 22.58 8.31 -16.54
N ILE A 271 23.59 9.02 -17.05
CA ILE A 271 24.99 8.83 -16.66
C ILE A 271 25.20 9.16 -15.17
N ARG A 272 24.69 10.30 -14.70
CA ARG A 272 24.82 10.69 -13.28
C ARG A 272 24.25 9.63 -12.32
N GLU A 273 23.10 9.04 -12.63
CA GLU A 273 22.51 7.98 -11.79
C GLU A 273 23.43 6.75 -11.70
N ILE A 274 24.07 6.38 -12.81
CA ILE A 274 25.02 5.27 -12.87
C ILE A 274 26.31 5.63 -12.12
N GLU A 275 26.85 6.83 -12.31
CA GLU A 275 28.05 7.30 -11.62
C GLU A 275 27.85 7.37 -10.10
N GLU A 276 26.69 7.85 -9.64
CA GLU A 276 26.33 7.87 -8.23
C GLU A 276 26.19 6.45 -7.65
N MET A 277 25.56 5.54 -8.39
CA MET A 277 25.53 4.12 -8.02
C MET A 277 26.94 3.57 -7.86
N MET A 278 27.81 3.74 -8.86
CA MET A 278 29.18 3.21 -8.82
C MET A 278 30.02 3.82 -7.70
N LYS A 279 29.89 5.13 -7.46
CA LYS A 279 30.52 5.81 -6.31
C LYS A 279 30.06 5.20 -4.98
N GLY A 280 28.75 4.95 -4.84
CA GLY A 280 28.20 4.31 -3.65
C GLY A 280 28.68 2.87 -3.48
N LEU A 281 28.70 2.06 -4.54
CA LEU A 281 29.19 0.67 -4.51
C LEU A 281 30.66 0.61 -4.09
N ARG A 282 31.51 1.49 -4.64
CA ARG A 282 32.93 1.61 -4.22
C ARG A 282 33.05 1.96 -2.74
N ALA A 283 32.28 2.92 -2.25
CA ALA A 283 32.28 3.28 -0.83
C ALA A 283 31.80 2.14 0.07
N ILE A 284 30.84 1.33 -0.38
CA ILE A 284 30.34 0.15 0.34
C ILE A 284 31.37 -0.98 0.34
N MET A 285 32.13 -1.13 -0.74
CA MET A 285 33.22 -2.11 -0.81
C MET A 285 34.35 -1.76 0.17
N ASP A 286 34.66 -0.47 0.30
CA ASP A 286 35.74 0.04 1.17
C ASP A 286 35.34 0.05 2.65
N ASN A 287 34.22 0.69 2.98
CA ASN A 287 33.74 0.84 4.37
C ASN A 287 32.21 0.71 4.48
N PRO A 288 31.68 -0.53 4.47
CA PRO A 288 30.24 -0.75 4.49
C PRO A 288 29.57 -0.22 5.77
N ALA A 289 30.24 -0.32 6.92
CA ALA A 289 29.70 0.13 8.21
C ALA A 289 29.51 1.66 8.27
N GLU A 290 30.48 2.43 7.76
CA GLU A 290 30.37 3.90 7.69
C GLU A 290 29.25 4.33 6.74
N VAL A 291 29.15 3.72 5.55
CA VAL A 291 28.04 4.00 4.62
C VAL A 291 26.70 3.69 5.29
N GLN A 292 26.60 2.55 5.97
CA GLN A 292 25.39 2.14 6.66
C GLN A 292 24.97 3.15 7.74
N SER A 293 25.92 3.67 8.53
CA SER A 293 25.65 4.71 9.53
C SER A 293 25.19 6.03 8.90
N ARG A 294 25.84 6.47 7.82
CA ARG A 294 25.43 7.70 7.10
C ARG A 294 23.99 7.61 6.57
N ILE A 295 23.61 6.44 6.03
CA ILE A 295 22.24 6.20 5.56
C ILE A 295 21.25 6.21 6.73
N LYS A 296 21.62 5.64 7.88
CA LYS A 296 20.79 5.64 9.10
C LYS A 296 20.48 7.05 9.58
N ASP A 297 21.48 7.94 9.55
CA ASP A 297 21.34 9.32 10.05
C ASP A 297 20.72 10.28 9.02
N SER A 298 20.53 9.82 7.77
CA SER A 298 19.93 10.63 6.71
C SER A 298 18.42 10.84 6.93
N SER A 299 18.01 12.10 7.05
CA SER A 299 16.59 12.50 7.05
C SER A 299 16.04 12.55 5.62
N LEU A 300 15.99 11.42 4.93
CA LEU A 300 15.45 11.37 3.56
C LEU A 300 13.91 11.49 3.62
N SER A 301 13.45 12.73 3.70
CA SER A 301 12.04 13.11 3.86
C SER A 301 11.33 13.43 2.55
N GLU A 302 12.03 13.47 1.42
CA GLU A 302 11.51 14.22 0.27
C GLU A 302 10.88 13.41 -0.86
N ILE A 303 11.07 12.08 -0.92
CA ILE A 303 10.43 11.31 -1.99
C ILE A 303 9.55 10.22 -1.39
N ARG A 304 8.23 10.43 -1.49
CA ARG A 304 7.19 9.45 -1.18
C ARG A 304 7.19 8.34 -2.23
N LEU A 305 8.32 7.67 -2.39
CA LEU A 305 8.41 6.50 -3.26
C LEU A 305 8.07 5.24 -2.48
N SER A 306 7.34 4.34 -3.11
CA SER A 306 6.90 3.08 -2.50
C SER A 306 8.00 2.01 -2.49
N VAL A 307 9.08 2.21 -3.25
CA VAL A 307 10.08 1.17 -3.56
C VAL A 307 11.38 1.29 -2.77
N ILE A 308 11.54 2.37 -2.02
CA ILE A 308 12.69 2.63 -1.15
C ILE A 308 12.19 2.91 0.26
N ARG A 309 13.01 2.57 1.26
CA ARG A 309 12.70 2.87 2.65
C ARG A 309 13.98 3.20 3.43
N PRO A 310 13.95 4.23 4.31
CA PRO A 310 15.00 4.41 5.32
C PRO A 310 14.98 3.26 6.33
N PHE A 311 15.91 3.26 7.27
CA PHE A 311 15.89 2.32 8.40
C PHE A 311 14.57 2.37 9.18
N ASN A 312 14.07 1.21 9.59
CA ASN A 312 12.99 1.13 10.58
C ASN A 312 13.57 0.92 11.99
N LYS A 313 12.71 1.08 13.01
CA LYS A 313 13.11 0.93 14.41
C LYS A 313 13.70 -0.45 14.73
N ASP A 314 13.14 -1.51 14.16
CA ASP A 314 13.63 -2.87 14.40
C ASP A 314 15.04 -3.08 13.83
N GLU A 315 15.30 -2.53 12.64
CA GLU A 315 16.61 -2.60 11.98
C GLU A 315 17.67 -1.79 12.75
N ILE A 316 17.29 -0.64 13.30
CA ILE A 316 18.17 0.15 14.18
C ILE A 316 18.58 -0.69 15.40
N VAL A 317 17.62 -1.36 16.05
CA VAL A 317 17.89 -2.26 17.19
C VAL A 317 18.73 -3.48 16.77
N MET A 318 18.51 -4.01 15.56
CA MET A 318 19.34 -5.11 15.07
C MET A 318 20.79 -4.67 14.85
N MET A 319 21.05 -3.44 14.39
CA MET A 319 22.43 -2.94 14.26
C MET A 319 23.19 -2.94 15.59
N GLU A 320 22.51 -2.73 16.71
CA GLU A 320 23.13 -2.77 18.04
C GLU A 320 23.45 -4.19 18.52
N THR A 321 22.81 -5.22 17.96
CA THR A 321 22.85 -6.60 18.48
C THR A 321 23.45 -7.63 17.51
N MET A 322 23.59 -7.29 16.23
CA MET A 322 24.10 -8.15 15.16
C MET A 322 24.80 -7.34 14.05
N SER A 323 25.61 -6.36 14.44
CA SER A 323 26.27 -5.42 13.52
C SER A 323 27.05 -6.10 12.40
N ASP A 324 27.86 -7.11 12.71
CA ASP A 324 28.73 -7.77 11.72
C ASP A 324 27.93 -8.55 10.66
N GLU A 325 26.90 -9.28 11.11
CA GLU A 325 25.97 -10.01 10.23
C GLU A 325 25.25 -9.02 9.30
N LEU A 326 24.76 -7.91 9.84
CA LEU A 326 24.05 -6.88 9.08
C LEU A 326 24.95 -6.08 8.14
N THR A 327 26.20 -5.83 8.52
CA THR A 327 27.17 -5.12 7.67
C THR A 327 27.49 -5.96 6.44
N THR A 328 27.74 -7.26 6.64
CA THR A 328 27.97 -8.20 5.55
C THR A 328 26.74 -8.34 4.67
N LEU A 329 25.55 -8.47 5.29
CA LEU A 329 24.28 -8.53 4.55
C LEU A 329 24.06 -7.26 3.73
N PHE A 330 24.27 -6.08 4.31
CA PHE A 330 24.10 -4.80 3.61
C PHE A 330 25.03 -4.72 2.40
N LYS A 331 26.33 -5.01 2.58
CA LYS A 331 27.29 -5.09 1.47
C LYS A 331 26.83 -6.08 0.40
N ALA A 332 26.48 -7.30 0.79
CA ALA A 332 26.04 -8.34 -0.11
C ALA A 332 24.79 -7.94 -0.91
N GLU A 333 23.79 -7.34 -0.28
CA GLU A 333 22.57 -6.91 -0.98
C GLU A 333 22.84 -5.81 -2.00
N LYS A 334 23.71 -4.85 -1.68
CA LYS A 334 24.03 -3.75 -2.59
C LYS A 334 24.83 -4.25 -3.79
N ILE A 335 25.89 -5.00 -3.54
CA ILE A 335 26.78 -5.49 -4.61
C ILE A 335 26.05 -6.52 -5.50
N THR A 336 25.31 -7.47 -4.91
CA THR A 336 24.54 -8.46 -5.69
C THR A 336 23.29 -7.87 -6.33
N GLY A 337 22.72 -6.80 -5.76
CA GLY A 337 21.65 -6.03 -6.38
C GLY A 337 22.11 -5.36 -7.67
N ALA A 338 23.34 -4.85 -7.71
CA ALA A 338 23.91 -4.22 -8.90
C ALA A 338 24.05 -5.18 -10.09
N LEU A 339 24.18 -6.50 -9.85
CA LEU A 339 24.17 -7.49 -10.93
C LEU A 339 22.89 -7.43 -11.78
N LEU A 340 21.76 -7.10 -11.16
CA LEU A 340 20.46 -7.05 -11.85
C LEU A 340 20.42 -5.93 -12.89
N PHE A 341 21.28 -4.91 -12.78
CA PHE A 341 21.37 -3.82 -13.73
C PHE A 341 22.26 -4.11 -14.95
N VAL A 342 23.03 -5.21 -14.95
CA VAL A 342 24.00 -5.50 -16.03
C VAL A 342 23.34 -5.51 -17.41
N GLU A 343 22.19 -6.17 -17.55
CA GLU A 343 21.46 -6.22 -18.82
C GLU A 343 20.99 -4.83 -19.27
N SER A 344 20.49 -4.02 -18.35
CA SER A 344 20.09 -2.63 -18.65
C SER A 344 21.28 -1.74 -18.99
N LEU A 345 22.43 -1.94 -18.34
CA LEU A 345 23.68 -1.24 -18.68
C LEU A 345 24.19 -1.63 -20.07
N MET A 346 24.07 -2.90 -20.46
CA MET A 346 24.40 -3.37 -21.81
C MET A 346 23.49 -2.69 -22.85
N GLN A 347 22.19 -2.60 -22.60
CA GLN A 347 21.25 -1.90 -23.48
C GLN A 347 21.60 -0.41 -23.62
N LEU A 348 21.99 0.24 -22.51
CA LEU A 348 22.39 1.66 -22.52
C LEU A 348 23.65 1.95 -23.34
N GLN A 349 24.48 0.95 -23.68
CA GLN A 349 25.67 1.17 -24.49
C GLN A 349 25.36 1.80 -25.85
N GLU A 350 24.20 1.47 -26.42
CA GLU A 350 23.74 1.98 -27.72
C GLU A 350 23.50 3.50 -27.71
N VAL A 351 23.22 4.06 -26.54
CA VAL A 351 22.82 5.47 -26.37
C VAL A 351 23.86 6.29 -25.65
N CYS A 352 24.55 5.70 -24.68
CA CYS A 352 25.36 6.39 -23.69
C CYS A 352 26.87 6.17 -23.86
N GLY A 353 27.29 5.29 -24.77
CA GLY A 353 28.70 4.92 -24.99
C GLY A 353 29.12 3.67 -24.21
N ASP A 354 30.41 3.35 -24.23
CA ASP A 354 30.93 2.08 -23.69
C ASP A 354 30.72 1.95 -22.17
N MET A 355 29.87 0.99 -21.78
CA MET A 355 29.57 0.65 -20.37
C MET A 355 30.39 -0.55 -19.86
N SER A 356 31.22 -1.16 -20.71
CA SER A 356 31.98 -2.38 -20.35
C SER A 356 32.84 -2.19 -19.10
N PRO A 357 33.56 -1.05 -18.91
CA PRO A 357 34.35 -0.85 -17.70
C PRO A 357 33.51 -0.87 -16.41
N LEU A 358 32.29 -0.32 -16.44
CA LEU A 358 31.40 -0.28 -15.28
C LEU A 358 30.81 -1.67 -14.99
N ILE A 359 30.45 -2.40 -16.04
CA ILE A 359 29.96 -3.78 -15.92
C ILE A 359 31.05 -4.68 -15.34
N ASP A 360 32.28 -4.60 -15.86
CA ASP A 360 33.42 -5.38 -15.38
C ASP A 360 33.73 -5.08 -13.91
N GLU A 361 33.62 -3.82 -13.49
CA GLU A 361 33.77 -3.43 -12.11
C GLU A 361 32.69 -4.04 -11.20
N ILE A 362 31.40 -3.99 -11.60
CA ILE A 362 30.31 -4.64 -10.87
C ILE A 362 30.55 -6.15 -10.74
N LEU A 363 30.96 -6.81 -11.82
CA LEU A 363 31.26 -8.25 -11.83
C LEU A 363 32.45 -8.58 -10.92
N SER A 364 33.49 -7.73 -10.91
CA SER A 364 34.65 -7.87 -10.04
C SER A 364 34.28 -7.75 -8.56
N MET A 365 33.50 -6.73 -8.18
CA MET A 365 33.00 -6.56 -6.82
C MET A 365 32.18 -7.78 -6.35
N ASN A 366 31.34 -8.34 -7.23
CA ASN A 366 30.56 -9.53 -6.92
C ASN A 366 31.44 -10.77 -6.70
N LYS A 367 32.51 -10.94 -7.47
CA LYS A 367 33.50 -12.01 -7.24
C LYS A 367 34.17 -11.88 -5.87
N MET A 368 34.44 -10.66 -5.42
CA MET A 368 35.04 -10.39 -4.11
C MET A 368 34.06 -10.66 -2.95
N VAL A 369 32.79 -10.30 -3.11
CA VAL A 369 31.77 -10.46 -2.06
C VAL A 369 31.27 -11.89 -1.91
N LYS A 370 31.20 -12.66 -3.00
CA LYS A 370 30.73 -14.05 -2.99
C LYS A 370 31.35 -14.93 -1.88
N PRO A 371 32.69 -14.96 -1.66
CA PRO A 371 33.28 -15.77 -0.59
C PRO A 371 32.98 -15.26 0.83
N GLU A 372 32.53 -14.01 1.01
CA GLU A 372 32.19 -13.43 2.32
C GLU A 372 30.83 -13.91 2.84
N ILE A 373 29.91 -14.33 1.94
CA ILE A 373 28.53 -14.69 2.30
C ILE A 373 28.43 -16.03 3.07
N PRO A 374 29.02 -17.16 2.63
CA PRO A 374 28.83 -18.46 3.27
C PRO A 374 29.27 -18.53 4.75
N PRO A 375 30.41 -17.94 5.17
CA PRO A 375 30.81 -17.94 6.58
C PRO A 375 29.76 -17.29 7.49
N VAL A 376 29.22 -16.13 7.10
CA VAL A 376 28.19 -15.43 7.87
C VAL A 376 26.88 -16.20 7.86
N LEU A 377 26.47 -16.73 6.71
CA LEU A 377 25.26 -17.56 6.60
C LEU A 377 25.31 -18.78 7.52
N ASN A 378 26.45 -19.48 7.57
CA ASN A 378 26.65 -20.64 8.44
C ASN A 378 26.66 -20.26 9.93
N SER A 379 27.23 -19.10 10.28
CA SER A 379 27.18 -18.55 11.64
C SER A 379 25.74 -18.29 12.07
N VAL A 380 24.96 -17.58 11.24
CA VAL A 380 23.55 -17.27 11.49
C VAL A 380 22.73 -18.54 11.69
N ARG A 381 22.88 -19.53 10.80
CA ARG A 381 22.21 -20.85 10.92
C ARG A 381 22.55 -21.56 12.22
N SER A 382 23.83 -21.54 12.61
CA SER A 382 24.29 -22.16 13.85
C SER A 382 23.67 -21.49 15.09
N MET A 383 23.54 -20.15 15.07
CA MET A 383 22.86 -19.41 16.14
C MET A 383 21.37 -19.72 16.20
N ILE A 384 20.69 -19.80 15.05
CA ILE A 384 19.27 -20.18 14.97
C ILE A 384 19.06 -21.56 15.61
N GLU A 385 19.90 -22.54 15.27
CA GLU A 385 19.82 -23.89 15.84
C GLU A 385 20.12 -23.91 17.35
N ALA A 386 21.06 -23.09 17.82
CA ALA A 386 21.32 -22.93 19.25
C ALA A 386 20.10 -22.37 19.99
N PHE A 387 19.47 -21.32 19.46
CA PHE A 387 18.25 -20.76 20.05
C PHE A 387 17.07 -21.74 19.99
N LYS A 388 16.90 -22.49 18.89
CA LYS A 388 15.86 -23.53 18.79
C LYS A 388 16.05 -24.65 19.84
N LYS A 389 17.30 -25.00 20.18
CA LYS A 389 17.58 -25.93 21.29
C LYS A 389 17.21 -25.32 22.63
N GLU A 390 17.53 -24.05 22.87
CA GLU A 390 17.19 -23.33 24.10
C GLU A 390 15.67 -23.20 24.29
N VAL A 391 14.93 -22.87 23.22
CA VAL A 391 13.46 -22.85 23.18
C VAL A 391 12.89 -24.17 23.69
N LYS A 392 13.35 -25.31 23.14
CA LYS A 392 12.89 -26.65 23.57
C LYS A 392 13.17 -26.93 25.05
N ILE A 393 14.24 -26.39 25.61
CA ILE A 393 14.56 -26.53 27.04
C ILE A 393 13.57 -25.70 27.87
N ILE A 394 13.33 -24.45 27.49
CA ILE A 394 12.41 -23.55 28.20
C ILE A 394 10.96 -24.06 28.12
N GLU A 395 10.51 -24.53 26.96
CA GLU A 395 9.17 -25.14 26.80
C GLU A 395 8.95 -26.33 27.73
N ARG A 396 9.99 -27.17 27.93
CA ARG A 396 9.92 -28.28 28.90
C ARG A 396 9.80 -27.77 30.33
N GLN A 397 10.52 -26.70 30.68
CA GLN A 397 10.44 -26.08 32.01
C GLN A 397 9.06 -25.45 32.25
N ILE A 398 8.52 -24.73 31.25
CA ILE A 398 7.17 -24.15 31.25
C ILE A 398 6.15 -25.26 31.50
N LYS A 399 6.15 -26.32 30.67
CA LYS A 399 5.22 -27.44 30.81
C LYS A 399 5.31 -28.11 32.18
N PHE A 400 6.52 -28.24 32.73
CA PHE A 400 6.70 -28.77 34.08
C PHE A 400 6.06 -27.87 35.15
N LYS A 401 6.25 -26.55 35.07
CA LYS A 401 5.67 -25.58 36.00
C LYS A 401 4.16 -25.47 35.86
N GLU A 402 3.62 -25.42 34.64
CA GLU A 402 2.19 -25.43 34.36
C GLU A 402 1.49 -26.64 34.98
N ASN A 403 2.09 -27.83 34.87
CA ASN A 403 1.55 -29.03 35.51
C ASN A 403 1.52 -28.92 37.04
N ARG A 404 2.51 -28.27 37.66
CA ARG A 404 2.52 -28.01 39.11
C ARG A 404 1.50 -26.96 39.51
N ILE A 405 1.37 -25.88 38.74
CA ILE A 405 0.35 -24.85 38.95
C ILE A 405 -1.04 -25.45 38.84
N ARG A 406 -1.29 -26.29 37.84
CA ARG A 406 -2.58 -26.99 37.65
C ARG A 406 -2.99 -27.82 38.87
N TYR A 407 -2.04 -28.44 39.58
CA TYR A 407 -2.34 -29.15 40.83
C TYR A 407 -2.88 -28.21 41.92
N PHE A 408 -2.31 -27.00 42.05
CA PHE A 408 -2.82 -25.98 42.97
C PHE A 408 -4.17 -25.44 42.52
N GLU A 409 -4.35 -25.18 41.22
CA GLU A 409 -5.62 -24.68 40.66
C GLU A 409 -6.75 -25.69 40.88
N GLN A 410 -6.53 -26.98 40.65
CA GLN A 410 -7.55 -28.00 40.91
C GLN A 410 -7.98 -28.05 42.38
N ARG A 411 -7.03 -27.91 43.32
CA ARG A 411 -7.33 -27.81 44.76
C ARG A 411 -8.12 -26.55 45.08
N LYS A 412 -7.73 -25.42 44.48
CA LYS A 412 -8.38 -24.12 44.67
C LYS A 412 -9.81 -24.13 44.10
N GLU A 413 -10.01 -24.64 42.89
CA GLU A 413 -11.31 -24.79 42.22
C GLU A 413 -12.27 -25.67 43.03
N HIS A 414 -11.78 -26.79 43.58
CA HIS A 414 -12.60 -27.67 44.42
C HIS A 414 -13.16 -26.94 45.65
N ILE A 415 -12.35 -26.09 46.28
CA ILE A 415 -12.76 -25.28 47.44
C ILE A 415 -13.71 -24.16 47.00
N GLN A 416 -13.43 -23.53 45.86
CA GLN A 416 -14.20 -22.41 45.34
C GLN A 416 -15.53 -22.81 44.68
N ALA A 417 -15.77 -24.09 44.39
CA ALA A 417 -16.96 -24.59 43.69
C ALA A 417 -18.29 -24.20 44.36
N LYS A 418 -18.28 -23.95 45.68
CA LYS A 418 -19.47 -23.59 46.47
C LYS A 418 -19.52 -22.11 46.89
N MET A 419 -18.57 -21.30 46.42
CA MET A 419 -18.41 -19.90 46.83
C MET A 419 -19.08 -18.94 45.84
N THR A 420 -19.59 -17.82 46.35
CA THR A 420 -20.00 -16.65 45.55
C THR A 420 -18.78 -15.94 44.95
N PHE A 421 -19.00 -15.04 43.98
CA PHE A 421 -17.90 -14.32 43.32
C PHE A 421 -17.04 -13.50 44.30
N ALA A 422 -17.67 -12.78 45.24
CA ALA A 422 -16.94 -11.99 46.24
C ALA A 422 -16.10 -12.88 47.19
N GLU A 423 -16.64 -14.05 47.58
CA GLU A 423 -15.92 -15.03 48.39
C GLU A 423 -14.74 -15.68 47.64
N LYS A 424 -14.88 -15.91 46.33
CA LYS A 424 -13.77 -16.41 45.49
C LYS A 424 -12.60 -15.45 45.47
N ILE A 425 -12.84 -14.14 45.38
CA ILE A 425 -11.81 -13.11 45.40
C ILE A 425 -11.08 -13.08 46.75
N ALA A 426 -11.83 -13.06 47.85
CA ALA A 426 -11.25 -13.09 49.20
C ALA A 426 -10.45 -14.39 49.45
N HIS A 427 -10.97 -15.53 48.97
CA HIS A 427 -10.30 -16.81 49.05
C HIS A 427 -9.01 -16.85 48.21
N ASP A 428 -8.98 -16.27 47.01
CA ASP A 428 -7.78 -16.25 46.17
C ASP A 428 -6.61 -15.55 46.86
N LYS A 429 -6.88 -14.42 47.52
CA LYS A 429 -5.88 -13.70 48.31
C LYS A 429 -5.32 -14.57 49.44
N ILE A 430 -6.21 -15.19 50.23
CA ILE A 430 -5.81 -16.09 51.34
C ILE A 430 -5.07 -17.32 50.81
N PHE A 431 -5.49 -17.86 49.66
CA PHE A 431 -4.86 -19.02 49.03
C PHE A 431 -3.43 -18.71 48.59
N ARG A 432 -3.22 -17.55 47.95
CA ARG A 432 -1.87 -17.07 47.57
C ARG A 432 -0.97 -16.85 48.79
N GLU A 433 -1.48 -16.22 49.86
CA GLU A 433 -0.76 -16.03 51.12
C GLU A 433 -0.35 -17.36 51.78
N LYS A 434 -1.24 -18.36 51.76
CA LYS A 434 -0.98 -19.68 52.35
C LYS A 434 -0.15 -20.62 51.45
N ASN A 435 -0.02 -20.32 50.16
CA ASN A 435 0.71 -21.13 49.20
C ASN A 435 1.80 -20.31 48.49
N PRO A 436 2.86 -19.87 49.19
CA PRO A 436 3.93 -19.06 48.59
C PRO A 436 4.65 -19.79 47.45
N GLN A 437 4.66 -21.13 47.46
CA GLN A 437 5.20 -21.94 46.36
C GLN A 437 4.39 -21.80 45.06
N TYR A 438 3.08 -21.57 45.15
CA TYR A 438 2.23 -21.35 43.98
C TYR A 438 2.52 -19.98 43.35
N VAL A 439 2.63 -18.93 44.17
CA VAL A 439 3.01 -17.58 43.70
C VAL A 439 4.39 -17.60 43.03
N LYS A 440 5.38 -18.25 43.66
CA LYS A 440 6.72 -18.40 43.07
C LYS A 440 6.70 -19.14 41.73
N LEU A 441 5.84 -20.16 41.57
CA LEU A 441 5.70 -20.86 40.30
C LEU A 441 5.08 -19.98 39.21
N GLU A 442 4.11 -19.13 39.55
CA GLU A 442 3.53 -18.15 38.62
C GLU A 442 4.59 -17.13 38.16
N GLU A 443 5.37 -16.56 39.10
CA GLU A 443 6.46 -15.63 38.79
C GLU A 443 7.52 -16.28 37.88
N GLU A 444 7.99 -17.48 38.22
CA GLU A 444 8.95 -18.23 37.41
C GLU A 444 8.38 -18.58 36.02
N LEU A 445 7.07 -18.84 35.91
CA LEU A 445 6.40 -19.11 34.64
C LEU A 445 6.33 -17.84 33.78
N GLU A 446 6.01 -16.69 34.37
CA GLU A 446 6.01 -15.39 33.68
C GLU A 446 7.42 -15.06 33.14
N GLU A 447 8.46 -15.23 33.96
CA GLU A 447 9.85 -15.03 33.52
C GLU A 447 10.24 -15.94 32.36
N LEU A 448 9.87 -17.22 32.41
CA LEU A 448 10.16 -18.17 31.33
C LEU A 448 9.41 -17.82 30.05
N ASN A 449 8.14 -17.42 30.15
CA ASN A 449 7.36 -16.96 28.99
C ASN A 449 7.97 -15.71 28.36
N LYS A 450 8.45 -14.76 29.16
CA LYS A 450 9.17 -13.58 28.66
C LYS A 450 10.45 -13.99 27.92
N LYS A 451 11.27 -14.87 28.51
CA LYS A 451 12.48 -15.41 27.86
C LYS A 451 12.16 -16.13 26.56
N LEU A 452 11.09 -16.92 26.53
CA LEU A 452 10.62 -17.63 25.33
C LEU A 452 10.24 -16.65 24.21
N TYR A 453 9.48 -15.60 24.55
CA TYR A 453 9.11 -14.55 23.60
C TYR A 453 10.35 -13.83 23.02
N GLU A 454 11.32 -13.49 23.87
CA GLU A 454 12.59 -12.88 23.45
C GLU A 454 13.41 -13.79 22.52
N LEU A 455 13.47 -15.10 22.81
CA LEU A 455 14.15 -16.08 21.95
C LEU A 455 13.45 -16.23 20.59
N HIS A 456 12.13 -16.32 20.55
CA HIS A 456 11.38 -16.36 19.30
C HIS A 456 11.62 -15.10 18.46
N SER A 457 11.65 -13.91 19.10
CA SER A 457 12.00 -12.66 18.42
C SER A 457 13.41 -12.71 17.84
N LYS A 458 14.41 -13.21 18.58
CA LYS A 458 15.80 -13.38 18.09
C LYS A 458 15.90 -14.35 16.91
N ILE A 459 15.16 -15.45 16.96
CA ILE A 459 15.08 -16.45 15.88
C ILE A 459 14.51 -15.80 14.62
N LEU A 460 13.33 -15.18 14.71
CA LEU A 460 12.67 -14.53 13.56
C LEU A 460 13.57 -13.48 12.89
N LYS A 461 14.30 -12.69 13.68
CA LYS A 461 15.23 -11.68 13.15
C LYS A 461 16.39 -12.31 12.37
N ARG A 462 16.97 -13.39 12.87
CA ARG A 462 18.07 -14.12 12.21
C ARG A 462 17.59 -14.94 11.01
N GLU A 463 16.40 -15.52 11.05
CA GLU A 463 15.79 -16.21 9.91
C GLU A 463 15.61 -15.23 8.73
N ARG A 464 15.24 -13.97 8.98
CA ARG A 464 15.21 -12.92 7.94
C ARG A 464 16.59 -12.60 7.37
N VAL A 465 17.64 -12.58 8.20
CA VAL A 465 19.02 -12.39 7.73
C VAL A 465 19.46 -13.57 6.88
N GLU A 466 19.18 -14.80 7.32
CA GLU A 466 19.47 -16.03 6.59
C GLU A 466 18.80 -16.03 5.21
N GLU A 467 17.51 -15.70 5.15
CA GLU A 467 16.73 -15.62 3.91
C GLU A 467 17.38 -14.63 2.93
N ARG A 468 17.69 -13.42 3.39
CA ARG A 468 18.28 -12.36 2.55
C ARG A 468 19.70 -12.71 2.08
N LEU A 469 20.55 -13.29 2.94
CA LEU A 469 21.88 -13.77 2.56
C LEU A 469 21.79 -14.93 1.55
N THR A 470 20.84 -15.84 1.71
CA THR A 470 20.60 -16.93 0.75
C THR A 470 20.20 -16.38 -0.62
N VAL A 471 19.35 -15.35 -0.67
CA VAL A 471 19.01 -14.64 -1.92
C VAL A 471 20.24 -14.02 -2.55
N CYS A 472 21.10 -13.36 -1.77
CA CYS A 472 22.35 -12.78 -2.28
C CYS A 472 23.26 -13.86 -2.88
N LEU A 473 23.45 -14.98 -2.19
CA LEU A 473 24.28 -16.08 -2.67
C LEU A 473 23.75 -16.64 -3.99
N LYS A 474 22.44 -16.92 -4.09
CA LYS A 474 21.79 -17.37 -5.34
C LYS A 474 22.06 -16.41 -6.50
N ARG A 475 21.94 -15.09 -6.28
CA ARG A 475 22.22 -14.08 -7.32
C ARG A 475 23.67 -14.15 -7.84
N THR A 476 24.64 -14.48 -6.98
CA THR A 476 26.05 -14.65 -7.38
C THR A 476 26.36 -15.98 -8.07
N GLU A 477 25.43 -16.94 -8.05
CA GLU A 477 25.58 -18.27 -8.65
C GLU A 477 24.86 -18.35 -9.99
N ASN A 478 23.60 -17.91 -10.04
CA ASN A 478 22.80 -17.86 -11.26
C ASN A 478 21.79 -16.71 -11.20
N ILE A 479 22.07 -15.64 -11.96
CA ILE A 479 21.20 -14.47 -12.03
C ILE A 479 19.85 -14.77 -12.72
N GLU A 480 19.82 -15.73 -13.65
CA GLU A 480 18.63 -16.08 -14.43
C GLU A 480 17.61 -16.87 -13.61
N ASP A 481 18.05 -17.69 -12.66
CA ASP A 481 17.15 -18.41 -11.74
C ASP A 481 16.42 -17.42 -10.80
N TYR A 482 17.11 -16.35 -10.37
CA TYR A 482 16.48 -15.30 -9.55
C TYR A 482 15.43 -14.50 -10.32
N LYS A 483 15.68 -14.19 -11.60
CA LYS A 483 14.68 -13.54 -12.47
C LYS A 483 13.42 -14.41 -12.58
N LYS A 484 13.54 -15.75 -12.61
CA LYS A 484 12.41 -16.70 -12.74
C LYS A 484 11.65 -16.96 -11.44
N GLU A 485 12.32 -17.17 -10.30
CA GLU A 485 11.68 -17.52 -9.01
C GLU A 485 10.69 -16.42 -8.52
N ASN A 486 10.89 -15.16 -8.90
CA ASN A 486 10.05 -14.03 -8.47
C ASN A 486 8.84 -13.71 -9.38
N HIS A 487 8.61 -14.50 -10.44
CA HIS A 487 7.36 -14.47 -11.21
C HIS A 487 6.24 -15.28 -10.53
N ALA A 488 6.54 -16.06 -9.49
CA ALA A 488 5.58 -16.93 -8.80
C ALA A 488 4.94 -16.32 -7.54
N SER A 489 5.55 -15.31 -6.92
CA SER A 489 5.00 -14.64 -5.73
C SER A 489 4.34 -13.32 -6.10
N LYS A 490 3.02 -13.38 -6.20
CA LYS A 490 2.08 -12.28 -6.47
C LYS A 490 1.76 -11.47 -5.23
#